data_AF-A0A2N5XIH3-F1
#
_entry.id   AF-A0A2N5XIH3-F1
#
_cell.length_a   1.000
_cell.length_b   1.000
_cell.length_c   1.000
_cell.angle_alpha   90.00
_cell.angle_beta   90.00
_cell.angle_gamma   90.00
#
_symmetry.space_group_name_H-M   'P 1'
#
loop_
_entity.id
_entity.type
_entity.pdbx_description
1 polymer ?
#
loop_
_entity_poly.entity_id
_entity_poly.type
_entity_poly.pdbx_seq_one_letter_code
_entity_poly.pdbx_strand_id
1 'polypeptide(L)'
;MARAWKITVIVVAVAGIASTPLVWLLDDPDTGQLVGASVQAATGIAALLWALLQRPQAPGPQDTAVDTGAARATGGASASSGVRRPGGTGSGSARAERTGDATAHGPGSHASTGIDHS
;
A
#
# COMPACT_ATOMS: atom_id res chain seq x y z
N MET A 1 -7.83 10.52 -7.04
CA MET A 1 -7.13 11.43 -6.09
C MET A 1 -5.62 11.51 -6.33
N ALA A 2 -4.88 10.39 -6.36
CA ALA A 2 -3.40 10.39 -6.40
C ALA A 2 -2.70 11.22 -7.51
N ARG A 3 -3.32 11.43 -8.69
CA ARG A 3 -2.69 12.16 -9.80
C ARG A 3 -2.70 13.68 -9.60
N ALA A 4 -3.79 14.25 -9.08
CA ALA A 4 -3.90 15.69 -8.81
C ALA A 4 -2.90 16.11 -7.71
N TRP A 5 -2.85 15.34 -6.61
CA TRP A 5 -1.90 15.57 -5.52
C TRP A 5 -0.43 15.56 -5.98
N LYS A 6 -0.04 14.60 -6.83
CA LYS A 6 1.31 14.57 -7.44
C LYS A 6 1.61 15.81 -8.27
N ILE A 7 0.65 16.30 -9.06
CA ILE A 7 0.81 17.53 -9.86
C ILE A 7 0.98 18.74 -8.94
N THR A 8 0.18 18.86 -7.86
CA THR A 8 0.33 19.95 -6.88
C THR A 8 1.71 19.95 -6.22
N VAL A 9 2.22 18.79 -5.80
CA VAL A 9 3.56 18.66 -5.19
C VAL A 9 4.66 19.10 -6.18
N ILE A 10 4.57 18.69 -7.45
CA ILE A 10 5.54 19.09 -8.48
C ILE A 10 5.50 20.61 -8.73
N VAL A 11 4.31 21.20 -8.83
CA VAL A 11 4.16 22.65 -9.05
C VAL A 11 4.73 23.47 -7.88
N VAL A 12 4.47 23.05 -6.63
CA VAL A 12 5.03 23.71 -5.44
C VAL A 12 6.56 23.58 -5.40
N ALA A 13 7.11 22.41 -5.71
CA ALA A 13 8.55 22.20 -5.75
C ALA A 13 9.24 23.06 -6.82
N VAL A 14 8.69 23.12 -8.04
CA VAL A 14 9.22 23.95 -9.13
C VAL A 14 9.15 25.44 -8.78
N ALA A 15 8.05 25.90 -8.18
CA ALA A 15 7.90 27.29 -7.74
C ALA A 15 8.93 27.67 -6.66
N GLY A 16 9.20 26.78 -5.69
CA GLY A 16 10.21 27.02 -4.64
C GLY A 16 11.65 27.05 -5.19
N ILE A 17 11.98 26.16 -6.13
CA ILE A 17 13.29 26.16 -6.79
C ILE A 17 13.48 27.43 -7.63
N ALA A 18 12.45 27.86 -8.36
CA ALA A 18 12.51 29.04 -9.22
C ALA A 18 12.51 30.38 -8.46
N SER A 19 11.98 30.43 -7.23
CA SER A 19 11.98 31.65 -6.41
C SER A 19 13.31 31.88 -5.67
N THR A 20 14.08 30.82 -5.40
CA THR A 20 15.34 30.93 -4.62
C THR A 20 16.35 31.90 -5.24
N PRO A 21 16.61 31.89 -6.57
CA PRO A 21 17.51 32.86 -7.21
C PRO A 21 16.96 34.30 -7.21
N LEU A 22 15.63 34.47 -7.26
CA LEU A 22 15.01 35.80 -7.27
C LEU A 22 15.18 36.51 -5.93
N VAL A 23 15.02 35.81 -4.82
CA VAL A 23 15.25 36.37 -3.48
C VAL A 23 16.73 36.75 -3.28
N TRP A 24 17.65 35.96 -3.84
CA TRP A 24 19.09 36.26 -3.83
C TRP A 24 19.49 37.45 -4.72
N LEU A 25 18.61 37.88 -5.65
CA LEU A 25 18.84 39.00 -6.57
C LEU A 25 18.26 40.33 -6.06
N LEU A 26 17.43 40.31 -5.02
CA LEU A 26 16.59 41.43 -4.59
C LEU A 26 16.94 42.00 -3.21
N ASP A 27 17.54 41.22 -2.32
CA ASP A 27 17.91 41.63 -0.95
C ASP A 27 19.31 41.10 -0.56
N ASP A 28 19.95 41.78 0.41
CA ASP A 28 21.33 41.58 0.90
C ASP A 28 21.75 40.09 1.07
N PRO A 29 23.05 39.74 0.89
CA PRO A 29 23.54 38.35 0.93
C PRO A 29 23.22 37.56 2.22
N ASP A 30 23.00 38.24 3.36
CA ASP A 30 22.54 37.61 4.61
C ASP A 30 21.10 37.08 4.50
N THR A 31 20.26 37.69 3.67
CA THR A 31 18.91 37.23 3.33
C THR A 31 18.96 35.86 2.66
N GLY A 32 19.94 35.62 1.79
CA GLY A 32 20.17 34.32 1.16
C GLY A 32 20.44 33.19 2.17
N GLN A 33 21.16 33.50 3.26
CA GLN A 33 21.44 32.54 4.34
C GLN A 33 20.19 32.26 5.17
N LEU A 34 19.43 33.30 5.55
CA LEU A 34 18.17 33.17 6.28
C LEU A 34 17.12 32.37 5.48
N VAL A 35 17.02 32.62 4.19
CA VAL A 35 16.11 31.91 3.27
C VAL A 35 16.54 30.45 3.11
N GLY A 36 17.83 30.18 2.87
CA GLY A 36 18.36 28.82 2.79
C GLY A 36 18.12 28.02 4.08
N ALA A 37 18.43 28.61 5.24
CA ALA A 37 18.17 28.00 6.54
C ALA A 37 16.67 27.75 6.78
N SER A 38 15.81 28.68 6.39
CA SER A 38 14.34 28.55 6.52
C SER A 38 13.77 27.46 5.62
N VAL A 39 14.22 27.37 4.36
CA VAL A 39 13.82 26.32 3.42
C VAL A 39 14.31 24.95 3.88
N GLN A 40 15.56 24.86 4.37
CA GLN A 40 16.10 23.62 4.93
C GLN A 40 15.33 23.17 6.18
N ALA A 41 15.05 24.10 7.12
CA ALA A 41 14.26 23.82 8.32
C ALA A 41 12.82 23.38 7.97
N ALA A 42 12.15 24.11 7.07
CA ALA A 42 10.80 23.77 6.61
C ALA A 42 10.77 22.41 5.90
N THR A 43 11.76 22.10 5.06
CA THR A 43 11.87 20.80 4.38
C THR A 43 12.13 19.67 5.38
N GLY A 44 12.99 19.89 6.38
CA GLY A 44 13.24 18.93 7.46
C GLY A 44 11.99 18.66 8.31
N ILE A 45 11.26 19.71 8.70
CA ILE A 45 9.98 19.60 9.43
C ILE A 45 8.94 18.88 8.57
N ALA A 46 8.81 19.23 7.29
CA ALA A 46 7.89 18.56 6.37
C ALA A 46 8.23 17.07 6.17
N ALA A 47 9.52 16.72 6.08
CA ALA A 47 9.99 15.34 6.00
C ALA A 47 9.72 14.56 7.30
N LEU A 48 9.89 15.18 8.48
CA LEU A 48 9.54 14.58 9.78
C LEU A 48 8.03 14.38 9.93
N LEU A 49 7.22 15.38 9.59
CA LEU A 49 5.76 15.25 9.58
C LEU A 49 5.30 14.18 8.58
N TRP A 50 5.92 14.13 7.40
CA TRP A 50 5.67 13.07 6.42
C TRP A 50 6.06 11.69 6.95
N ALA A 51 7.19 11.55 7.65
CA ALA A 51 7.60 10.31 8.31
C ALA A 51 6.64 9.88 9.43
N LEU A 52 6.12 10.81 10.23
CA LEU A 52 5.13 10.55 11.28
C LEU A 52 3.75 10.19 10.73
N LEU A 53 3.34 10.81 9.61
CA LEU A 53 2.07 10.55 8.94
C LEU A 53 2.11 9.30 8.04
N GLN A 54 3.30 8.91 7.56
CA GLN A 54 3.56 7.57 7.02
C GLN A 54 3.44 6.54 8.14
N ARG A 55 2.21 6.19 8.50
CA ARG A 55 1.93 4.94 9.20
C ARG A 55 2.54 3.82 8.35
N PRO A 56 3.50 3.03 8.88
CA PRO A 56 3.86 1.79 8.22
C PRO A 56 2.57 1.01 8.06
N GLN A 57 2.19 0.66 6.83
CA GLN A 57 1.21 -0.40 6.68
C GLN A 57 1.90 -1.64 7.26
N ALA A 58 1.45 -2.06 8.44
CA ALA A 58 1.90 -3.32 9.02
C ALA A 58 1.79 -4.36 7.91
N PRO A 59 2.88 -5.12 7.61
CA PRO A 59 2.85 -6.13 6.57
C PRO A 59 1.62 -7.00 6.80
N GLY A 60 0.67 -6.98 5.86
CA GLY A 60 -0.54 -7.76 6.07
C GLY A 60 -0.18 -9.25 6.09
N PRO A 61 -1.06 -10.11 6.64
CA PRO A 61 -0.79 -11.54 6.78
C PRO A 61 -0.20 -12.16 5.51
N GLN A 62 0.92 -12.86 5.68
CA GLN A 62 1.63 -13.56 4.61
C GLN A 62 1.17 -15.01 4.58
N ASP A 63 0.07 -15.27 3.87
CA ASP A 63 -0.53 -16.59 3.82
C ASP A 63 0.23 -17.47 2.81
N THR A 64 0.43 -18.75 3.10
CA THR A 64 1.05 -19.71 2.15
C THR A 64 0.49 -21.12 2.36
N ALA A 65 -0.21 -21.70 1.37
CA ALA A 65 -0.77 -23.05 1.42
C ALA A 65 -0.14 -23.98 0.38
N VAL A 66 0.79 -24.83 0.82
CA VAL A 66 1.46 -25.80 -0.05
C VAL A 66 0.87 -27.20 0.15
N ASP A 67 0.74 -27.97 -0.94
CA ASP A 67 0.32 -29.40 -1.01
C ASP A 67 -1.18 -29.79 -0.76
N THR A 68 -2.19 -28.90 -0.75
CA THR A 68 -3.66 -29.31 -0.66
C THR A 68 -4.61 -28.57 -1.63
N GLY A 69 -5.72 -29.20 -2.11
CA GLY A 69 -6.33 -28.97 -3.46
C GLY A 69 -7.66 -29.70 -3.85
N ALA A 70 -7.71 -30.46 -4.98
CA ALA A 70 -8.91 -30.80 -5.81
C ALA A 70 -10.27 -30.90 -5.10
N ALA A 71 -10.92 -29.73 -5.03
CA ALA A 71 -12.19 -29.50 -4.36
C ALA A 71 -13.42 -29.96 -5.18
N ARG A 72 -14.43 -30.57 -4.52
CA ARG A 72 -15.69 -31.02 -5.16
C ARG A 72 -16.94 -30.64 -4.35
N ALA A 73 -17.71 -29.65 -4.78
CA ALA A 73 -18.96 -29.28 -4.10
C ALA A 73 -20.18 -29.95 -4.73
N THR A 74 -21.18 -30.34 -3.94
CA THR A 74 -22.43 -30.95 -4.40
C THR A 74 -23.61 -30.60 -3.49
N GLY A 75 -24.85 -30.83 -3.93
CA GLY A 75 -26.07 -30.59 -3.12
C GLY A 75 -26.38 -29.14 -2.73
N GLY A 76 -25.64 -28.15 -3.23
CA GLY A 76 -25.72 -26.74 -2.82
C GLY A 76 -24.56 -26.28 -1.92
N ALA A 77 -23.51 -27.11 -1.83
CA ALA A 77 -22.27 -26.78 -1.14
C ALA A 77 -21.38 -25.84 -1.97
N SER A 78 -20.35 -25.34 -1.32
CA SER A 78 -19.12 -24.83 -1.91
C SER A 78 -17.97 -25.81 -1.65
N ALA A 79 -16.88 -25.64 -2.37
CA ALA A 79 -15.65 -26.37 -2.14
C ALA A 79 -14.58 -25.51 -2.79
N SER A 80 -14.07 -24.55 -2.04
CA SER A 80 -12.88 -23.85 -2.46
C SER A 80 -11.68 -24.75 -2.28
N SER A 81 -10.63 -24.39 -3.00
CA SER A 81 -9.28 -24.83 -2.74
C SER A 81 -8.56 -23.58 -2.24
N GLY A 82 -8.54 -23.36 -0.92
CA GLY A 82 -8.16 -22.10 -0.28
C GLY A 82 -7.35 -22.04 1.02
N VAL A 83 -6.27 -21.23 1.01
CA VAL A 83 -6.17 -20.04 1.87
C VAL A 83 -7.44 -19.23 1.64
N ARG A 84 -8.50 -19.54 2.38
CA ARG A 84 -9.77 -18.81 2.28
C ARG A 84 -9.70 -17.54 3.12
N ARG A 85 -9.73 -16.37 2.47
CA ARG A 85 -9.62 -15.04 3.09
C ARG A 85 -10.86 -14.17 2.78
N PRO A 86 -12.00 -14.43 3.47
CA PRO A 86 -13.20 -13.56 3.43
C PRO A 86 -12.83 -12.10 3.67
N GLY A 87 -13.43 -11.20 2.88
CA GLY A 87 -13.20 -9.76 3.00
C GLY A 87 -12.17 -9.16 2.02
N GLY A 88 -11.65 -9.96 1.08
CA GLY A 88 -10.89 -9.48 -0.07
C GLY A 88 -9.39 -9.23 0.16
N THR A 89 -8.79 -8.42 -0.70
CA THR A 89 -7.34 -8.17 -0.72
C THR A 89 -6.92 -7.18 0.36
N GLY A 90 -6.83 -7.65 1.60
CA GLY A 90 -6.04 -6.95 2.64
C GLY A 90 -4.57 -6.76 2.19
N SER A 91 -3.81 -5.90 2.88
CA SER A 91 -2.42 -5.53 2.54
C SER A 91 -1.38 -6.66 2.66
N GLY A 92 -1.82 -7.90 2.84
CA GLY A 92 -0.99 -9.09 3.00
C GLY A 92 -0.95 -9.93 1.73
N SER A 93 0.20 -10.51 1.42
CA SER A 93 0.32 -11.42 0.28
C SER A 93 -0.23 -12.80 0.65
N ALA A 94 -0.76 -13.52 -0.34
CA ALA A 94 -1.19 -14.90 -0.18
C ALA A 94 -0.55 -15.75 -1.28
N ARG A 95 -0.17 -16.97 -0.94
CA ARG A 95 0.52 -17.92 -1.81
C ARG A 95 -0.11 -19.30 -1.66
N ALA A 96 -0.04 -20.12 -2.70
CA ALA A 96 -0.34 -21.53 -2.62
C ALA A 96 0.49 -22.31 -3.65
N GLU A 97 0.79 -23.58 -3.35
CA GLU A 97 1.63 -24.44 -4.20
C GLU A 97 1.14 -25.91 -4.15
N ARG A 98 1.44 -26.72 -5.18
CA ARG A 98 1.33 -28.21 -5.20
C ARG A 98 0.00 -28.89 -4.77
N THR A 99 -1.15 -28.26 -5.00
CA THR A 99 -2.46 -28.55 -4.36
C THR A 99 -3.16 -29.94 -4.60
N GLY A 100 -3.45 -30.76 -3.56
CA GLY A 100 -4.29 -32.01 -3.60
C GLY A 100 -5.53 -32.16 -2.64
N ASP A 101 -6.66 -32.62 -3.20
CA ASP A 101 -8.09 -32.85 -2.79
C ASP A 101 -8.87 -32.21 -1.59
N ALA A 102 -10.14 -31.83 -1.87
CA ALA A 102 -11.22 -31.45 -0.95
C ALA A 102 -12.62 -31.85 -1.50
N THR A 103 -13.68 -31.96 -0.69
CA THR A 103 -15.05 -32.32 -1.17
C THR A 103 -16.13 -31.91 -0.15
N ALA A 104 -17.31 -31.51 -0.61
CA ALA A 104 -18.50 -31.20 0.18
C ALA A 104 -19.81 -31.61 -0.55
N HIS A 105 -20.85 -31.96 0.20
CA HIS A 105 -22.17 -32.33 -0.33
C HIS A 105 -23.28 -31.82 0.60
N GLY A 106 -24.33 -31.21 0.04
CA GLY A 106 -25.52 -30.73 0.75
C GLY A 106 -25.70 -29.20 0.68
N PRO A 107 -26.89 -28.65 0.95
CA PRO A 107 -27.12 -27.20 0.84
C PRO A 107 -26.28 -26.41 1.85
N GLY A 108 -25.59 -25.36 1.39
CA GLY A 108 -24.81 -24.45 2.23
C GLY A 108 -23.50 -25.01 2.80
N SER A 109 -23.07 -26.23 2.44
CA SER A 109 -21.77 -26.78 2.88
C SER A 109 -20.58 -26.06 2.20
N HIS A 110 -19.33 -26.33 2.58
CA HIS A 110 -18.11 -25.70 2.00
C HIS A 110 -16.84 -26.61 2.15
N ALA A 111 -15.72 -26.33 1.46
CA ALA A 111 -14.42 -27.05 1.59
C ALA A 111 -13.17 -26.16 1.28
N SER A 112 -11.92 -26.61 1.61
CA SER A 112 -10.60 -25.89 1.76
C SER A 112 -9.39 -26.23 0.81
N THR A 113 -8.21 -25.57 0.95
CA THR A 113 -6.87 -25.96 0.38
C THR A 113 -6.37 -25.31 -0.95
N GLY A 114 -5.68 -24.15 -0.98
CA GLY A 114 -5.30 -23.38 -2.22
C GLY A 114 -5.29 -21.84 -2.00
N ILE A 115 -6.05 -20.99 -2.72
CA ILE A 115 -6.49 -19.62 -2.25
C ILE A 115 -7.96 -19.30 -2.65
N ASP A 116 -8.77 -18.78 -1.71
CA ASP A 116 -10.18 -18.33 -1.86
C ASP A 116 -10.37 -16.98 -1.13
N HIS A 117 -11.42 -16.21 -1.43
CA HIS A 117 -11.73 -14.91 -0.80
C HIS A 117 -13.21 -14.70 -0.44
N SER A 118 -14.05 -15.74 -0.61
CA SER A 118 -15.47 -15.73 -0.28
C SER A 118 -15.77 -15.73 1.22
#